data_AF-A0A8T2ZXA4-F1
#
_entry.id   AF-A0A8T2ZXA4-F1
#
_cell.length_a   1.000
_cell.length_b   1.000
_cell.length_c   1.000
_cell.angle_alpha   90.00
_cell.angle_beta   90.00
_cell.angle_gamma   90.00
#
_symmetry.space_group_name_H-M   'P 1'
#
loop_
_entity.id
_entity.type
_entity.pdbx_description
1 polymer ?
#
loop_
_entity_poly.entity_id
_entity_poly.type
_entity_poly.pdbx_seq_one_letter_code
_entity_poly.pdbx_strand_id
1 'polypeptide(L)'
;MAVDDECKLRFMELKAKRSHRFIVFKIEEKIQQVVVETLGEPQQSYDDFTASLPANECRYAVYDFDFTTDENVQKSKIFFVAWSPDTSKIRSKMLYASSRDRFRRELDGVQVELQATDPSEMSLDIVKERAF
;
A
#
# COMPACT_ATOMS: atom_id res chain seq x y z
N MET A 1 16.86 -5.37 -7.18
CA MET A 1 16.06 -4.87 -6.05
C MET A 1 15.84 -6.02 -5.08
N ALA A 2 16.34 -5.94 -3.86
CA ALA A 2 16.03 -6.89 -2.80
C ALA A 2 14.74 -6.47 -2.08
N VAL A 3 14.13 -7.39 -1.33
CA VAL A 3 12.98 -7.10 -0.47
C VAL A 3 13.37 -7.59 0.92
N ASP A 4 13.29 -6.70 1.91
CA ASP A 4 13.50 -7.09 3.29
C ASP A 4 12.45 -8.12 3.72
N ASP A 5 12.88 -9.18 4.41
CA ASP A 5 11.99 -10.21 4.90
C ASP A 5 10.97 -9.66 5.90
N GLU A 6 11.30 -8.55 6.59
CA GLU A 6 10.33 -7.83 7.42
C GLU A 6 9.11 -7.38 6.61
N CYS A 7 9.26 -6.99 5.34
CA CYS A 7 8.12 -6.59 4.51
C CYS A 7 7.10 -7.72 4.38
N LYS A 8 7.58 -8.95 4.16
CA LYS A 8 6.73 -10.14 4.02
C LYS A 8 6.11 -10.52 5.34
N LEU A 9 6.89 -10.47 6.42
CA LEU A 9 6.42 -10.75 7.77
C LEU A 9 5.27 -9.82 8.15
N ARG A 10 5.45 -8.50 8.03
CA ARG A 10 4.41 -7.51 8.37
C ARG A 10 3.16 -7.66 7.53
N PHE A 11 3.33 -7.95 6.23
CA PHE A 11 2.20 -8.23 5.35
C PHE A 11 1.43 -9.49 5.76
N MET A 12 2.11 -10.57 6.14
CA MET A 12 1.47 -11.77 6.67
C MET A 12 0.72 -11.48 7.98
N GLU A 13 1.27 -10.65 8.86
CA GLU A 13 0.60 -10.24 10.10
C GLU A 13 -0.66 -9.41 9.83
N LEU A 14 -0.61 -8.45 8.90
CA LEU A 14 -1.78 -7.70 8.43
C LEU A 14 -2.85 -8.66 7.87
N LYS A 15 -2.48 -9.57 6.97
CA LYS A 15 -3.42 -10.50 6.33
C LYS A 15 -4.05 -11.50 7.32
N ALA A 16 -3.26 -12.08 8.21
CA ALA A 16 -3.70 -13.18 9.06
C ALA A 16 -4.27 -12.73 10.41
N LYS A 17 -3.66 -11.71 11.03
CA LYS A 17 -4.01 -11.25 12.38
C LYS A 17 -4.78 -9.92 12.37
N ARG A 18 -4.84 -9.22 11.23
CA ARG A 18 -5.34 -7.83 11.13
C ARG A 18 -4.68 -6.92 12.16
N SER A 19 -3.39 -7.13 12.41
CA SER A 19 -2.61 -6.37 13.39
C SER A 19 -2.27 -4.96 12.90
N HIS A 20 -2.43 -4.71 11.60
CA HIS A 20 -2.16 -3.43 10.96
C HIS A 20 -3.28 -3.07 9.99
N ARG A 21 -3.68 -1.80 9.97
CA ARG A 21 -4.65 -1.30 8.99
C ARG A 21 -4.02 -1.08 7.63
N PHE A 22 -2.80 -0.56 7.64
CA PHE A 22 -2.01 -0.29 6.46
C PHE A 22 -0.53 -0.49 6.73
N ILE A 23 0.26 -0.66 5.67
CA ILE A 23 1.70 -0.72 5.74
C ILE A 23 2.25 0.14 4.61
N VAL A 24 3.16 1.05 4.91
CA VAL A 24 3.90 1.83 3.92
C VAL A 24 5.30 1.26 3.79
N PHE A 25 5.74 1.09 2.55
CA PHE A 25 7.05 0.61 2.19
C PHE A 25 7.77 1.65 1.33
N LYS A 26 9.09 1.71 1.50
CA LYS A 26 9.96 2.54 0.68
C LYS A 26 11.09 1.72 0.09
N ILE A 27 11.63 2.19 -1.03
CA ILE A 27 12.89 1.69 -1.59
C ILE A 27 14.02 2.52 -1.00
N GLU A 28 14.91 1.88 -0.23
CA GLU A 28 16.16 2.49 0.18
C GLU A 28 17.16 2.44 -0.99
N GLU A 29 17.35 3.57 -1.67
CA GLU A 29 18.11 3.65 -2.92
C GLU A 29 19.58 3.22 -2.75
N LYS A 30 20.19 3.46 -1.58
CA LYS A 30 21.60 3.15 -1.32
C LYS A 30 21.91 1.66 -1.35
N ILE A 31 21.00 0.84 -0.84
CA ILE A 31 21.15 -0.61 -0.73
C ILE A 31 20.24 -1.37 -1.72
N GLN A 32 19.45 -0.63 -2.52
CA GLN A 32 18.48 -1.17 -3.49
C GLN A 32 17.58 -2.25 -2.87
N GLN A 33 16.96 -1.91 -1.75
CA GLN A 33 16.09 -2.81 -1.00
C GLN A 33 14.76 -2.14 -0.65
N VAL A 34 13.67 -2.89 -0.77
CA VAL A 34 12.36 -2.48 -0.24
C VAL A 34 12.34 -2.77 1.26
N VAL A 35 12.01 -1.76 2.06
CA VAL A 35 11.92 -1.84 3.53
C VAL A 35 10.58 -1.28 4.00
N VAL A 36 10.15 -1.70 5.20
CA VAL A 36 8.99 -1.10 5.88
C VAL A 36 9.36 0.30 6.34
N GLU A 37 8.49 1.27 6.07
CA GLU A 37 8.63 2.64 6.55
C GLU A 37 7.66 2.95 7.68
N THR A 38 6.39 2.52 7.54
CA THR A 38 5.35 2.82 8.53
C THR A 38 4.38 1.66 8.64
N LEU A 39 4.01 1.34 9.88
CA LEU A 39 2.97 0.38 10.20
C LEU A 39 1.78 1.14 10.76
N GLY A 40 0.64 1.03 10.10
CA GLY A 40 -0.60 1.62 10.55
C GLY A 40 -1.27 0.75 11.61
N GLU A 41 -1.67 1.33 12.73
CA GLU A 41 -2.41 0.63 13.79
C GLU A 41 -3.83 0.28 13.34
N PRO A 42 -4.46 -0.79 13.87
CA PRO A 42 -5.81 -1.20 13.48
C PRO A 42 -6.89 -0.12 13.66
N GLN A 43 -6.67 0.81 14.58
CA GLN A 43 -7.60 1.90 14.88
C GLN A 43 -7.45 3.10 13.94
N GLN A 44 -6.39 3.14 13.13
CA GLN A 44 -6.16 4.27 12.22
C GLN A 44 -7.13 4.23 11.04
N SER A 45 -7.50 5.42 10.59
CA SER A 45 -8.47 5.65 9.54
C SER A 45 -7.84 5.62 8.15
N TYR A 46 -8.68 5.72 7.12
CA TYR A 46 -8.20 5.93 5.74
C TYR A 46 -7.45 7.26 5.58
N ASP A 47 -7.89 8.30 6.29
CA ASP A 47 -7.26 9.62 6.24
C ASP A 47 -5.84 9.56 6.81
N ASP A 48 -5.64 8.83 7.92
CA ASP A 48 -4.31 8.58 8.50
C ASP A 48 -3.38 7.86 7.52
N PHE A 49 -3.93 6.89 6.77
CA PHE A 49 -3.20 6.22 5.70
C PHE A 49 -2.78 7.20 4.61
N THR A 50 -3.70 8.00 4.08
CA THR A 50 -3.36 8.98 3.03
C THR A 50 -2.37 10.04 3.51
N ALA A 51 -2.48 10.47 4.77
CA ALA A 51 -1.56 11.43 5.40
C ALA A 51 -0.14 10.85 5.58
N SER A 52 0.00 9.53 5.66
CA SER A 52 1.31 8.86 5.73
C SER A 52 2.07 8.84 4.40
N LEU A 53 1.39 9.14 3.28
CA LEU A 53 2.01 9.16 1.95
C LEU A 53 2.62 10.54 1.66
N PRO A 54 3.92 10.62 1.34
CA PRO A 54 4.60 11.89 1.12
C PRO A 54 4.20 12.52 -0.22
N ALA A 55 4.00 13.84 -0.23
CA ALA A 55 3.56 14.57 -1.41
C ALA A 55 4.60 14.69 -2.53
N ASN A 56 5.87 14.35 -2.30
CA ASN A 56 7.00 14.55 -3.20
C ASN A 56 7.92 13.33 -3.36
N GLU A 57 7.52 12.18 -2.81
CA GLU A 57 8.28 10.95 -2.93
C GLU A 57 7.36 9.75 -3.23
N CYS A 58 7.88 8.77 -3.95
CA CYS A 58 7.14 7.54 -4.24
C CYS A 58 7.12 6.63 -3.01
N ARG A 59 6.05 5.83 -2.87
CA ARG A 59 5.91 4.77 -1.87
C ARG A 59 5.15 3.58 -2.45
N TYR A 60 5.33 2.41 -1.84
CA TYR A 60 4.31 1.37 -1.94
C TYR A 60 3.52 1.33 -0.66
N ALA A 61 2.27 0.94 -0.75
CA ALA A 61 1.50 0.67 0.44
C ALA A 61 0.59 -0.54 0.25
N VAL A 62 0.24 -1.14 1.38
CA VAL A 62 -0.86 -2.09 1.47
C VAL A 62 -1.89 -1.54 2.43
N TYR A 63 -3.16 -1.65 2.09
CA TYR A 63 -4.28 -1.21 2.91
C TYR A 63 -5.33 -2.33 2.97
N ASP A 64 -5.70 -2.78 4.18
CA ASP A 64 -6.81 -3.72 4.37
C ASP A 64 -8.10 -2.92 4.49
N PHE A 65 -8.89 -2.86 3.42
CA PHE A 65 -10.17 -2.16 3.39
C PHE A 65 -11.28 -3.11 3.84
N ASP A 66 -11.85 -2.85 5.01
CA ASP A 66 -13.04 -3.53 5.49
C ASP A 66 -14.30 -2.79 5.04
N PHE A 67 -15.32 -3.55 4.68
CA PHE A 67 -16.61 -3.03 4.28
C PHE A 67 -17.71 -3.99 4.70
N THR A 68 -18.90 -3.45 4.90
CA THR A 68 -20.10 -4.23 5.19
C THR A 68 -20.95 -4.26 3.94
N THR A 69 -21.36 -5.45 3.49
CA THR A 69 -22.27 -5.61 2.35
C THR A 69 -23.70 -5.26 2.75
N ASP A 70 -24.58 -5.09 1.75
CA ASP A 70 -26.01 -4.82 1.98
C ASP A 70 -26.71 -5.92 2.81
N GLU A 71 -26.15 -7.14 2.80
CA GLU A 71 -26.59 -8.28 3.62
C GLU A 71 -26.04 -8.24 5.06
N ASN A 72 -25.44 -7.13 5.47
CA ASN A 72 -24.79 -6.93 6.77
C ASN A 72 -23.65 -7.92 7.06
N VAL A 73 -22.96 -8.39 6.00
CA VAL A 73 -21.80 -9.28 6.11
C VAL A 73 -20.53 -8.46 6.04
N GLN A 74 -19.66 -8.58 7.06
CA GLN A 74 -18.35 -7.96 7.06
C GLN A 74 -17.41 -8.69 6.10
N LYS A 75 -16.84 -7.97 5.15
CA LYS A 75 -15.80 -8.43 4.23
C LYS A 75 -14.60 -7.51 4.34
N SER A 76 -13.44 -8.00 3.91
CA SER A 76 -12.29 -7.13 3.68
C SER A 76 -11.60 -7.48 2.37
N LYS A 77 -10.95 -6.48 1.79
CA LYS A 77 -10.14 -6.59 0.59
C LYS A 77 -8.79 -5.93 0.83
N ILE A 78 -7.72 -6.64 0.49
CA ILE A 78 -6.36 -6.11 0.59
C ILE A 78 -6.01 -5.38 -0.72
N PHE A 79 -5.74 -4.08 -0.59
CA PHE A 79 -5.31 -3.20 -1.68
C PHE A 79 -3.80 -3.03 -1.63
N PHE A 80 -3.16 -3.15 -2.78
CA PHE A 80 -1.79 -2.68 -3.00
C PHE A 80 -1.84 -1.35 -3.74
N VAL A 81 -1.16 -0.35 -3.22
CA VAL A 81 -1.09 1.00 -3.78
C VAL A 81 0.34 1.31 -4.19
N ALA A 82 0.55 1.60 -5.48
CA ALA A 82 1.76 2.20 -5.98
C ALA A 82 1.59 3.73 -6.01
N TRP A 83 2.13 4.40 -4.99
CA TRP A 83 2.09 5.85 -4.84
C TRP A 83 3.29 6.49 -5.56
N SER A 84 3.02 7.33 -6.55
CA SER A 84 4.06 7.97 -7.35
C SER A 84 3.64 9.41 -7.72
N PRO A 85 3.74 10.37 -6.79
CA PRO A 85 3.23 11.71 -7.02
C PRO A 85 4.00 12.43 -8.12
N ASP A 86 3.32 13.28 -8.87
CA ASP A 86 3.88 13.93 -10.07
C ASP A 86 5.11 14.79 -9.77
N THR A 87 5.12 15.40 -8.59
CA THR A 87 6.21 16.18 -7.98
C THR A 87 7.46 15.36 -7.66
N SER A 88 7.37 14.01 -7.65
CA SER A 88 8.51 13.13 -7.40
C SER A 88 9.55 13.21 -8.50
N LYS A 89 10.82 13.01 -8.12
CA LYS A 89 11.93 12.95 -9.08
C LYS A 89 11.70 11.84 -10.10
N ILE A 90 11.92 12.15 -11.39
CA ILE A 90 11.74 11.20 -12.52
C ILE A 90 12.47 9.87 -12.27
N ARG A 91 13.73 9.93 -11.81
CA ARG A 91 14.53 8.74 -11.49
C ARG A 91 13.85 7.86 -10.42
N SER A 92 13.26 8.48 -9.39
CA SER A 92 12.54 7.75 -8.34
C SER A 92 11.27 7.10 -8.90
N LYS A 93 10.48 7.83 -9.69
CA LYS A 93 9.30 7.27 -10.38
C LYS A 93 9.64 6.06 -11.24
N MET A 94 10.74 6.13 -12.02
CA MET A 94 11.24 5.00 -12.80
C MET A 94 11.67 3.81 -11.92
N LEU A 95 12.34 4.06 -10.80
CA LEU A 95 12.81 3.02 -9.89
C LEU A 95 11.64 2.26 -9.25
N TYR A 96 10.62 2.99 -8.80
CA TYR A 96 9.41 2.38 -8.26
C TYR A 96 8.62 1.66 -9.36
N ALA A 97 8.36 2.28 -10.52
CA ALA A 97 7.65 1.60 -11.61
C ALA A 97 8.32 0.29 -12.05
N SER A 98 9.65 0.27 -12.17
CA SER A 98 10.42 -0.93 -12.57
C SER A 98 10.52 -2.00 -11.48
N SER A 99 10.41 -1.62 -10.20
CA SER A 99 10.53 -2.56 -9.07
C SER A 99 9.18 -3.11 -8.59
N ARG A 100 8.07 -2.48 -8.99
CA ARG A 100 6.71 -2.78 -8.54
C ARG A 100 6.36 -4.25 -8.71
N ASP A 101 6.48 -4.79 -9.91
CA ASP A 101 6.03 -6.15 -10.23
C ASP A 101 6.80 -7.21 -9.42
N ARG A 102 8.09 -6.95 -9.14
CA ARG A 102 8.90 -7.82 -8.29
C ARG A 102 8.42 -7.78 -6.86
N PHE A 103 8.21 -6.58 -6.30
CA PHE A 103 7.77 -6.44 -4.91
C PHE A 103 6.37 -6.98 -4.69
N ARG A 104 5.42 -6.68 -5.60
CA ARG A 104 4.04 -7.18 -5.56
C ARG A 104 3.99 -8.71 -5.45
N ARG A 105 4.85 -9.44 -6.18
CA ARG A 105 4.87 -10.92 -6.14
C ARG A 105 5.21 -11.49 -4.76
N GLU A 106 5.87 -10.72 -3.90
CA GLU A 106 6.15 -11.13 -2.52
C GLU A 106 4.93 -10.98 -1.60
N LEU A 107 3.89 -10.24 -2.03
CA LEU A 107 2.70 -9.92 -1.26
C LEU A 107 1.51 -10.80 -1.69
N ASP A 108 1.60 -12.10 -1.42
CA ASP A 108 0.56 -13.06 -1.80
C ASP A 108 -0.73 -12.90 -0.97
N GLY A 109 -1.82 -12.49 -1.64
CA GLY A 109 -3.11 -12.18 -1.00
C GLY A 109 -3.60 -10.76 -1.26
N VAL A 110 -2.83 -9.93 -1.96
CA VAL A 110 -3.35 -8.69 -2.55
C VAL A 110 -4.46 -9.02 -3.54
N GLN A 111 -5.62 -8.38 -3.37
CA GLN A 111 -6.81 -8.62 -4.19
C GLN A 111 -7.03 -7.51 -5.21
N VAL A 112 -6.62 -6.28 -4.88
CA VAL A 112 -6.78 -5.13 -5.76
C VAL A 112 -5.47 -4.36 -5.84
N GLU A 113 -5.13 -3.93 -7.05
CA GLU A 113 -3.97 -3.07 -7.31
C GLU A 113 -4.45 -1.69 -7.76
N LEU A 114 -3.86 -0.66 -7.16
CA LEU A 114 -4.11 0.74 -7.45
C LEU A 114 -2.78 1.42 -7.72
N GLN A 115 -2.74 2.28 -8.73
CA GLN A 115 -1.66 3.22 -8.95
C GLN A 115 -2.27 4.61 -8.80
N ALA A 116 -1.59 5.48 -8.07
CA ALA A 116 -2.04 6.83 -7.83
C ALA A 116 -0.89 7.83 -7.86
N THR A 117 -1.14 8.98 -8.47
CA THR A 117 -0.22 10.13 -8.50
C THR A 117 -0.74 11.31 -7.67
N ASP A 118 -2.00 11.26 -7.25
CA ASP A 118 -2.64 12.25 -6.37
C ASP A 118 -3.55 11.55 -5.35
N PRO A 119 -3.74 12.07 -4.12
CA PRO A 119 -4.60 11.42 -3.13
C PRO A 119 -6.06 11.31 -3.59
N SER A 120 -6.52 12.18 -4.49
CA SER A 120 -7.88 12.10 -5.06
C SER A 120 -8.12 10.84 -5.90
N GLU A 121 -7.08 10.32 -6.56
CA GLU A 121 -7.12 9.04 -7.31
C GLU A 121 -7.20 7.82 -6.39
N MET A 122 -7.07 8.05 -5.08
CA MET A 122 -7.23 7.06 -4.03
C MET A 122 -8.44 7.35 -3.15
N SER A 123 -9.35 8.23 -3.56
CA SER A 123 -10.52 8.53 -2.72
C SER A 123 -11.26 7.27 -2.29
N LEU A 124 -11.85 7.32 -1.09
CA LEU A 124 -12.60 6.19 -0.52
C LEU A 124 -13.68 5.67 -1.48
N ASP A 125 -14.25 6.52 -2.32
CA ASP A 125 -15.25 6.14 -3.32
C ASP A 125 -14.65 5.25 -4.41
N ILE A 126 -13.44 5.55 -4.90
CA ILE A 126 -12.71 4.70 -5.86
C ILE A 126 -12.33 3.37 -5.21
N VAL A 127 -11.88 3.39 -3.97
CA VAL A 127 -11.56 2.17 -3.22
C VAL A 127 -12.80 1.30 -3.04
N LYS A 128 -13.95 1.90 -2.68
CA LYS A 128 -15.23 1.21 -2.59
C LYS A 128 -15.67 0.64 -3.93
N GLU A 129 -15.61 1.41 -5.01
CA GLU A 129 -15.99 0.94 -6.36
C GLU A 129 -15.19 -0.29 -6.79
N ARG A 130 -13.91 -0.37 -6.43
CA ARG A 130 -13.08 -1.56 -6.69
C ARG A 130 -13.27 -2.68 -5.66
N ALA A 131 -13.86 -2.36 -4.51
CA ALA A 131 -14.13 -3.31 -3.44
C ALA A 131 -15.46 -4.06 -3.62
N PHE A 132 -16.47 -3.42 -4.20
CA PHE A 132 -17.72 -4.08 -4.61
C PHE A 132 -17.60 -4.74 -5.98
#